data_AF-F8JE19-F1
#
_entry.id   AF-F8JE19-F1
#
_cell.length_a   1.000
_cell.length_b   1.000
_cell.length_c   1.000
_cell.angle_alpha   90.00
_cell.angle_beta   90.00
_cell.angle_gamma   90.00
#
_symmetry.space_group_name_H-M   'P 1'
#
loop_
_entity.id
_entity.type
_entity.pdbx_description
1 polymer ?
#
loop_
_entity_poly.entity_id
_entity_poly.type
_entity_poly.pdbx_seq_one_letter_code
_entity_poly.pdbx_strand_id
1 'polypeptide(L)'
;MKALSPCIDVCKFKHAGHCIGCGMTKKQRKKFKRLDGRKAKLAFIEALRLRQIEIGLKTNWERAYRRRCTKKGIACPLDRLPSPPSNDLNDGMSSSGLSRVSIDQRSEQQDRSSA
;
A
#
# COMPACT_ATOMS: atom_id res chain seq x y z
N MET A 1 16.41 5.87 5.76
CA MET A 1 15.34 6.00 4.73
C MET A 1 14.89 7.44 4.66
N LYS A 2 14.95 8.05 3.48
CA LYS A 2 14.50 9.43 3.25
C LYS A 2 13.07 9.39 2.70
N ALA A 3 12.10 10.02 3.38
CA ALA A 3 10.76 10.13 2.82
C ALA A 3 10.68 11.37 1.92
N LEU A 4 10.39 11.15 0.64
CA LEU A 4 10.17 12.22 -0.33
C LEU A 4 8.86 12.95 -0.05
N SER A 5 8.79 14.23 -0.44
CA SER A 5 7.53 14.97 -0.37
C SER A 5 6.43 14.25 -1.15
N PRO A 6 5.25 14.01 -0.56
CA PRO A 6 4.12 13.32 -1.20
C PRO A 6 3.46 14.12 -2.35
N CYS A 7 4.10 15.19 -2.83
CA CYS A 7 3.47 16.26 -3.57
C CYS A 7 3.13 16.02 -5.05
N ILE A 8 3.70 15.13 -5.85
CA ILE A 8 3.42 14.95 -7.31
C ILE A 8 3.38 16.19 -8.26
N ASP A 9 3.64 17.40 -7.76
CA ASP A 9 3.87 18.64 -8.50
C ASP A 9 2.71 19.16 -9.39
N VAL A 10 1.48 18.68 -9.20
CA VAL A 10 0.25 19.14 -9.92
C VAL A 10 -0.64 20.08 -9.08
N CYS A 11 -0.06 20.83 -8.14
CA CYS A 11 -0.78 21.57 -7.10
C CYS A 11 -1.93 22.45 -7.64
N LYS A 12 -3.17 21.98 -7.46
CA LYS A 12 -4.41 22.72 -7.79
C LYS A 12 -5.40 22.57 -6.62
N PHE A 13 -5.59 23.62 -5.82
CA PHE A 13 -6.34 23.61 -4.56
C PHE A 13 -7.83 23.93 -4.74
N LYS A 14 -8.53 23.17 -5.58
CA LYS A 14 -9.95 23.43 -5.93
C LYS A 14 -10.96 22.62 -5.11
N HIS A 15 -10.51 21.62 -4.34
CA HIS A 15 -11.40 20.72 -3.59
C HIS A 15 -11.46 21.13 -2.12
N ALA A 16 -12.30 22.10 -1.76
CA ALA A 16 -12.41 22.63 -0.39
C ALA A 16 -11.04 23.03 0.23
N GLY A 17 -10.15 23.61 -0.58
CA GLY A 17 -8.78 23.97 -0.15
C GLY A 17 -7.75 22.83 -0.16
N HIS A 18 -8.15 21.63 -0.58
CA HIS A 18 -7.28 20.48 -0.84
C HIS A 18 -6.81 20.46 -2.30
N CYS A 19 -5.56 20.02 -2.48
CA CYS A 19 -4.99 19.75 -3.78
C CYS A 19 -5.68 18.55 -4.43
N ILE A 20 -6.20 18.70 -5.64
CA ILE A 20 -6.85 17.60 -6.39
C ILE A 20 -5.90 16.45 -6.74
N GLY A 21 -4.58 16.68 -6.68
CA GLY A 21 -3.58 15.67 -7.04
C GLY A 21 -3.05 14.86 -5.85
N CYS A 22 -2.87 15.50 -4.69
CA CYS A 22 -2.23 14.88 -3.53
C CYS A 22 -3.03 15.00 -2.24
N GLY A 23 -4.25 15.57 -2.27
CA GLY A 23 -5.12 15.75 -1.11
C GLY A 23 -4.63 16.73 -0.04
N MET A 24 -3.39 17.23 -0.13
CA MET A 24 -2.85 18.17 0.85
C MET A 24 -3.45 19.57 0.71
N THR A 25 -3.60 20.26 1.83
CA THR A 25 -3.79 21.71 1.85
C THR A 25 -2.46 22.45 1.64
N LYS A 26 -2.53 23.74 1.31
CA LYS A 26 -1.33 24.60 1.18
C LYS A 26 -0.52 24.66 2.48
N LYS A 27 -1.19 24.66 3.64
CA LYS A 27 -0.57 24.64 4.98
C LYS A 27 0.14 23.30 5.23
N GLN A 28 -0.49 22.18 4.89
CA GLN A 28 0.09 20.84 5.02
C GLN A 28 1.34 20.65 4.15
N ARG A 29 1.33 21.14 2.90
CA ARG A 29 2.51 21.11 2.02
C ARG A 29 3.70 21.84 2.65
N LYS A 30 3.47 23.01 3.28
CA LYS A 30 4.52 23.74 4.00
C LYS A 30 4.98 22.98 5.26
N LYS A 31 4.03 22.44 6.04
CA LYS A 31 4.32 21.67 7.26
C LYS A 31 5.21 20.46 6.97
N PHE A 32 4.97 19.73 5.88
CA PHE A 32 5.76 18.55 5.54
C PHE A 32 7.27 18.83 5.40
N LYS A 33 7.64 20.00 4.86
CA LYS A 33 9.05 20.39 4.71
C LYS A 33 9.77 20.57 6.05
N ARG A 34 9.00 20.86 7.11
CA ARG A 34 9.49 21.09 8.48
C ARG A 34 9.34 19.85 9.37
N LEU A 35 8.83 18.73 8.84
CA LEU A 35 8.77 17.49 9.59
C LEU A 35 10.15 16.86 9.63
N ASP A 36 10.63 16.62 10.84
CA ASP A 36 11.88 15.94 11.09
C ASP A 36 11.63 14.50 11.55
N GLY A 37 12.55 13.62 11.14
CA GLY A 37 12.47 12.20 11.46
C GLY A 37 11.59 11.38 10.52
N ARG A 38 11.96 10.10 10.42
CA ARG A 38 11.28 9.10 9.59
C ARG A 38 9.86 8.82 10.05
N LYS A 39 9.64 8.69 11.36
CA LYS A 39 8.34 8.34 11.96
C LYS A 39 7.29 9.40 11.65
N ALA A 40 7.61 10.68 11.84
CA ALA A 40 6.70 11.79 11.56
C ALA A 40 6.32 11.87 10.07
N LYS A 41 7.27 11.63 9.15
CA LYS A 41 7.00 11.63 7.71
C LYS A 41 6.13 10.45 7.28
N LEU A 42 6.36 9.25 7.84
CA LEU A 42 5.53 8.07 7.57
C LEU A 42 4.10 8.29 8.06
N ALA A 43 3.93 8.72 9.31
CA ALA A 43 2.61 9.02 9.89
C ALA A 43 1.87 10.09 9.08
N PHE A 44 2.58 11.10 8.57
CA PHE A 44 1.96 12.10 7.69
C PHE A 44 1.49 11.51 6.36
N ILE A 45 2.28 10.64 5.74
CA ILE A 45 1.94 10.00 4.45
C ILE A 45 0.74 9.07 4.62
N GLU A 46 0.69 8.32 5.71
CA GLU A 46 -0.43 7.47 6.10
C GLU A 46 -1.71 8.28 6.31
N ALA A 47 -1.66 9.32 7.14
CA ALA A 47 -2.81 10.20 7.36
C ALA A 47 -3.28 10.90 6.08
N LEU A 48 -2.36 11.19 5.15
CA LEU A 48 -2.70 11.75 3.85
C LEU A 48 -3.44 10.73 2.95
N ARG A 49 -3.07 9.46 3.02
CA ARG A 49 -3.73 8.37 2.30
C ARG A 49 -5.17 8.20 2.77
N LEU A 50 -5.39 8.11 4.09
CA LEU A 50 -6.72 8.02 4.69
C LEU A 50 -7.59 9.22 4.33
N ARG A 51 -7.05 10.44 4.44
CA ARG A 51 -7.78 11.66 4.06
C ARG A 51 -8.24 11.64 2.60
N GLN A 52 -7.40 11.15 1.67
CA GLN A 52 -7.79 11.08 0.26
C GLN A 52 -9.02 10.20 0.03
N ILE A 53 -9.17 9.13 0.82
CA ILE A 53 -10.34 8.26 0.82
C ILE A 53 -11.56 9.02 1.37
N GLU A 54 -11.41 9.66 2.54
CA GLU A 54 -12.48 10.44 3.19
C GLU A 54 -13.05 11.54 2.29
N ILE A 55 -12.19 12.27 1.57
CA ILE A 55 -12.62 13.37 0.69
C ILE A 55 -13.03 12.91 -0.71
N GLY A 56 -13.06 11.59 -0.97
CA GLY A 56 -13.48 11.01 -2.24
C GLY A 56 -12.53 11.27 -3.41
N LEU A 57 -11.26 11.55 -3.14
CA LEU A 57 -10.26 11.76 -4.18
C LEU A 57 -9.86 10.42 -4.82
N LYS A 58 -10.52 10.06 -5.92
CA LYS A 58 -10.16 8.92 -6.78
C LYS A 58 -8.91 9.20 -7.63
N THR A 59 -7.83 9.66 -6.99
CA THR A 59 -6.59 9.98 -7.67
C THR A 59 -5.65 8.79 -7.67
N ASN A 60 -5.01 8.52 -8.80
CA ASN A 60 -3.88 7.59 -8.95
C ASN A 60 -2.60 8.07 -8.23
N TRP A 61 -2.75 8.74 -7.07
CA TRP A 61 -1.69 9.40 -6.32
C TRP A 61 -0.62 8.40 -5.89
N GLU A 62 -1.00 7.21 -5.43
CA GLU A 62 -0.03 6.18 -5.00
C GLU A 62 0.90 5.77 -6.15
N ARG A 63 0.32 5.51 -7.34
CA ARG A 63 1.08 5.20 -8.55
C ARG A 63 2.03 6.33 -8.93
N ALA A 64 1.54 7.57 -8.90
CA ALA A 64 2.35 8.76 -9.21
C ALA A 64 3.47 8.97 -8.17
N TYR A 65 3.19 8.72 -6.89
CA TYR A 65 4.16 8.86 -5.81
C TYR A 65 5.25 7.79 -5.88
N ARG A 66 4.88 6.53 -6.16
CA ARG A 66 5.82 5.43 -6.42
C ARG A 66 6.76 5.75 -7.57
N ARG A 67 6.24 6.23 -8.70
CA ARG A 67 7.06 6.68 -9.85
C ARG A 67 8.07 7.76 -9.46
N ARG A 68 7.69 8.71 -8.60
CA ARG A 68 8.62 9.76 -8.10
C ARG A 68 9.69 9.18 -7.18
N CYS A 69 9.35 8.22 -6.33
CA CYS A 69 10.30 7.48 -5.51
C CYS A 69 11.33 6.75 -6.39
N THR A 70 10.88 6.00 -7.39
CA THR A 70 11.75 5.30 -8.35
C THR A 70 12.64 6.27 -9.12
N LYS A 71 12.08 7.38 -9.67
CA LYS A 71 12.85 8.40 -10.39
C LYS A 71 13.95 9.04 -9.55
N LYS A 72 13.81 9.06 -8.24
CA LYS A 72 14.80 9.61 -7.30
C LYS A 72 15.68 8.53 -6.65
N GLY A 73 15.50 7.25 -6.99
CA GLY A 73 16.26 6.15 -6.41
C GLY A 73 16.01 5.94 -4.91
N ILE A 74 14.84 6.34 -4.41
CA ILE A 74 14.52 6.29 -2.97
C ILE A 74 13.41 5.25 -2.76
N ALA A 75 13.60 4.34 -1.80
CA ALA A 75 12.58 3.38 -1.39
C ALA A 75 11.26 4.08 -1.04
N CYS A 76 10.15 3.61 -1.60
CA CYS A 76 8.86 4.28 -1.42
C CYS A 76 8.37 4.11 0.03
N PRO A 77 8.01 5.19 0.73
CA PRO A 77 7.45 5.09 2.08
C PRO A 77 6.15 4.26 2.14
N LEU A 78 5.40 4.18 1.03
CA LEU A 78 4.17 3.38 0.95
C LEU A 78 4.41 1.88 1.11
N ASP A 79 5.59 1.36 0.79
CA ASP A 79 5.92 -0.06 0.90
C ASP A 79 6.05 -0.54 2.35
N ARG A 80 6.06 0.39 3.30
CA ARG A 80 6.16 0.11 4.73
C ARG A 80 4.86 0.42 5.49
N LEU A 81 3.86 0.95 4.80
CA LEU A 81 2.57 1.25 5.38
C LEU A 81 1.62 0.07 5.10
N PRO A 82 0.70 -0.24 6.03
CA PRO A 82 -0.36 -1.21 5.75
C PRO A 82 -1.20 -0.75 4.56
N SER A 83 -1.85 -1.69 3.87
CA SER A 83 -2.90 -1.36 2.90
C SER A 83 -3.98 -0.50 3.59
N PRO A 84 -4.60 0.46 2.87
CA PRO A 84 -5.70 1.21 3.45
C PRO A 84 -6.86 0.23 3.69
N PRO A 85 -7.77 0.51 4.64
CA PRO A 85 -8.98 -0.28 4.75
C PRO A 85 -9.72 -0.18 3.41
N SER A 86 -9.85 -1.31 2.71
CA SER A 86 -10.69 -1.42 1.52
C SER A 86 -12.13 -1.17 1.97
N ASN A 87 -12.85 -0.29 1.27
CA ASN A 87 -14.31 -0.17 1.43
C ASN A 87 -15.07 -1.36 0.79
N ASP A 88 -14.37 -2.46 0.52
CA ASP A 88 -14.98 -3.70 0.08
C ASP A 88 -15.66 -4.32 1.31
N LEU A 89 -16.97 -4.11 1.41
CA LEU A 89 -17.88 -4.91 2.23
C LEU A 89 -17.88 -6.35 1.68
N ASN A 90 -16.78 -7.09 1.83
CA ASN A 90 -16.75 -8.54 1.64
C ASN A 90 -15.44 -9.17 2.18
N ASP A 91 -15.20 -9.12 3.49
CA ASP A 91 -14.25 -10.04 4.13
C ASP A 91 -15.02 -11.06 4.97
N GLY A 92 -15.56 -12.04 4.24
CA GLY A 92 -16.06 -13.28 4.79
C GLY A 92 -14.92 -14.09 5.40
N MET A 93 -14.91 -14.16 6.72
CA MET A 93 -14.83 -15.40 7.49
C MET A 93 -14.00 -16.56 6.89
N SER A 94 -12.79 -16.72 7.43
CA SER A 94 -12.15 -18.00 7.84
C SER A 94 -11.84 -19.07 6.78
N SER A 95 -10.63 -19.00 6.24
CA SER A 95 -9.91 -20.18 5.71
C SER A 95 -9.14 -20.88 6.84
N SER A 96 -9.83 -21.68 7.64
CA SER A 96 -9.17 -22.62 8.56
C SER A 96 -8.81 -23.90 7.82
N GLY A 97 -7.51 -24.14 7.65
CA GLY A 97 -6.90 -25.47 7.75
C GLY A 97 -7.12 -26.46 6.60
N LEU A 98 -6.27 -26.38 5.58
CA LEU A 98 -5.87 -27.60 4.84
C LEU A 98 -4.51 -28.03 5.35
N SER A 99 -4.54 -28.89 6.37
CA SER A 99 -3.38 -29.61 6.87
C SER A 99 -2.93 -30.63 5.85
N ARG A 100 -1.68 -30.47 5.43
CA ARG A 100 -0.85 -31.36 4.62
C ARG A 100 -0.66 -32.69 5.35
N VAL A 101 -1.31 -33.76 4.89
CA VAL A 101 -0.87 -35.13 5.15
C VAL A 101 -0.11 -35.61 3.92
N SER A 102 1.22 -35.56 4.03
CA SER A 102 2.13 -36.36 3.22
C SER A 102 1.86 -37.83 3.54
N ILE A 103 1.48 -38.62 2.54
CA ILE A 103 1.65 -40.07 2.56
C ILE A 103 2.62 -40.38 1.42
N ASP A 104 3.83 -40.74 1.82
CA ASP A 104 4.91 -41.22 0.98
C ASP A 104 5.01 -42.74 1.17
N GLN A 105 5.32 -43.45 0.08
CA GLN A 105 5.75 -44.87 0.01
C GLN A 105 4.63 -45.92 0.16
N ARG A 106 4.60 -47.02 -0.60
CA ARG A 106 5.71 -47.80 -1.16
C ARG A 106 5.21 -48.71 -2.30
N SER A 107 6.08 -48.89 -3.28
CA SER A 107 6.01 -49.83 -4.39
C SER A 107 5.81 -51.28 -3.93
N GLU A 108 4.99 -52.06 -4.65
CA GLU A 108 5.28 -53.48 -4.88
C GLU A 108 4.56 -53.96 -6.14
N GLN A 109 5.36 -54.37 -7.11
CA GLN A 109 4.96 -54.88 -8.41
C GLN A 109 5.66 -56.23 -8.55
N GLN A 110 4.95 -57.21 -9.13
CA GLN A 110 5.36 -58.59 -9.41
C GLN A 110 5.34 -59.49 -8.15
N ASP A 111 4.75 -60.68 -8.19
CA ASP A 111 5.01 -61.72 -9.18
C ASP A 111 3.97 -62.86 -9.11
N ARG A 112 3.94 -63.68 -10.17
CA ARG A 112 3.37 -65.06 -10.29
C ARG A 112 1.85 -65.22 -10.38
N SER A 113 1.29 -66.15 -11.14
CA SER A 113 1.65 -66.99 -12.30
C SER A 113 0.39 -67.83 -12.56
N SER A 114 0.09 -68.05 -13.83
CA SER A 114 -0.49 -69.27 -14.42
C SER A 114 -1.30 -70.23 -13.53
N ALA A 115 -2.60 -70.35 -13.81
CA ALA A 115 -3.29 -71.60 -14.18
C ALA A 115 -4.78 -71.31 -14.46
#